data_AF-A0AA37K068-F1
#
_entry.id   AF-A0AA37K068-F1
#
_cell.length_a   1.000
_cell.length_b   1.000
_cell.length_c   1.000
_cell.angle_alpha   90.00
_cell.angle_beta   90.00
_cell.angle_gamma   90.00
#
_symmetry.space_group_name_H-M   'P 1'
#
loop_
_entity.id
_entity.type
_entity.pdbx_description
1 polymer ?
#
loop_
_entity_poly.entity_id
_entity_poly.type
_entity_poly.pdbx_seq_one_letter_code
_entity_poly.pdbx_strand_id
1 'polypeptide(L)'
;MLKDITIGQYFPGTSPIHKLDPRMKIVLTVAYIILLFTAQNAVGLAVGVLFLVLVYGISKIPPVMILRSLKPVVPIIVFTSVLNMFFIDGRVLFQWWILKLTAEGVKTAVFMSVRIVCLIAGTSLLTYTTSPIALTDGIERLCNPLKRFKLPVHELAMMMTIALRFIPTLIEETDKIMSAQKARGADLESGGLMQRARALIPILIPLFVSAFRRADELALAMECRCYRGGEGRTRMKQLKIHPRDVWSAVFVGACLVFIVLSNLYGARVLEQLGLLLRSV
;
A
#
# COMPACT_ATOMS: atom_id res chain seq x y z
N MET A 1 5.88 3.14 25.58
CA MET A 1 5.29 3.98 24.51
C MET A 1 5.52 3.42 23.10
N LEU A 2 6.23 2.29 22.92
CA LEU A 2 6.42 1.64 21.61
C LEU A 2 5.42 0.49 21.30
N LYS A 3 4.59 0.08 22.28
CA LYS A 3 3.58 -0.99 22.12
C LYS A 3 2.42 -0.65 21.15
N ASP A 4 2.25 0.64 20.84
CA ASP A 4 1.15 1.12 19.97
C ASP A 4 1.57 1.39 18.53
N ILE A 5 2.85 1.15 18.17
CA ILE A 5 3.24 1.13 16.77
C ILE A 5 2.74 -0.21 16.22
N THR A 6 1.54 -0.18 15.64
CA THR A 6 0.95 -1.29 14.90
C THR A 6 1.77 -1.52 13.61
N ILE A 7 2.99 -2.05 13.74
CA ILE A 7 3.85 -2.36 12.60
C ILE A 7 3.25 -3.57 11.89
N GLY A 8 2.81 -3.35 10.65
CA GLY A 8 2.20 -4.39 9.83
C GLY A 8 0.85 -4.80 10.38
N GLN A 9 -0.13 -3.89 10.34
CA GLN A 9 -1.55 -4.11 10.64
C GLN A 9 -2.14 -5.22 9.74
N TYR A 10 -1.76 -6.47 9.96
CA TYR A 10 -2.40 -7.62 9.38
C TYR A 10 -3.52 -8.04 10.31
N PHE A 11 -4.74 -8.05 9.78
CA PHE A 11 -5.89 -8.54 10.51
C PHE A 11 -6.09 -10.01 10.13
N PRO A 12 -5.96 -10.94 11.10
CA PRO A 12 -6.21 -12.34 10.83
C PRO A 12 -7.69 -12.52 10.51
N GLY A 13 -7.99 -12.80 9.25
CA GLY A 13 -9.34 -13.05 8.75
C GLY A 13 -9.42 -14.36 7.99
N THR A 14 -10.59 -14.98 7.98
CA THR A 14 -10.83 -16.27 7.28
C THR A 14 -11.47 -16.09 5.90
N SER A 15 -11.65 -14.84 5.45
CA SER A 15 -12.37 -14.54 4.22
C SER A 15 -11.67 -15.09 2.96
N PRO A 16 -12.39 -15.28 1.85
CA PRO A 16 -11.80 -15.73 0.58
C PRO A 16 -10.63 -14.86 0.14
N ILE A 17 -10.72 -13.55 0.36
CA ILE A 17 -9.68 -12.57 0.01
C ILE A 17 -8.45 -12.72 0.91
N HIS A 18 -8.60 -13.06 2.19
CA HIS A 18 -7.44 -13.33 3.06
C HIS A 18 -6.66 -14.56 2.57
N LYS A 19 -7.35 -15.56 2.02
CA LYS A 19 -6.80 -16.83 1.55
C LYS A 19 -6.21 -16.81 0.14
N LEU A 20 -6.36 -15.72 -0.63
CA LEU A 20 -5.75 -15.59 -1.95
C LEU A 20 -4.22 -15.62 -1.86
N ASP A 21 -3.57 -16.05 -2.93
CA ASP A 21 -2.12 -16.07 -3.04
C ASP A 21 -1.56 -14.63 -2.94
N PRO A 22 -0.60 -14.33 -2.05
CA PRO A 22 -0.01 -13.00 -1.88
C PRO A 22 0.48 -12.35 -3.18
N ARG A 23 1.12 -13.12 -4.07
CA ARG A 23 1.56 -12.66 -5.40
C ARG A 23 0.39 -12.14 -6.24
N MET A 24 -0.76 -12.82 -6.18
CA MET A 24 -1.93 -12.47 -6.96
C MET A 24 -2.59 -11.23 -6.36
N LYS A 25 -2.67 -11.11 -5.03
CA LYS A 25 -3.15 -9.87 -4.40
C LYS A 25 -2.34 -8.66 -4.83
N ILE A 26 -1.01 -8.74 -4.85
CA ILE A 26 -0.14 -7.64 -5.30
C ILE A 26 -0.46 -7.27 -6.75
N VAL A 27 -0.50 -8.26 -7.65
CA VAL A 27 -0.83 -8.04 -9.07
C VAL A 27 -2.24 -7.44 -9.24
N LEU A 28 -3.22 -7.94 -8.50
CA LEU A 28 -4.59 -7.43 -8.53
C LEU A 28 -4.70 -6.01 -7.98
N THR A 29 -3.96 -5.66 -6.94
CA THR A 29 -3.89 -4.29 -6.42
C THR A 29 -3.25 -3.35 -7.44
N VAL A 30 -2.18 -3.75 -8.10
CA VAL A 30 -1.57 -2.96 -9.20
C VAL A 30 -2.56 -2.81 -10.36
N ALA A 31 -3.23 -3.89 -10.76
CA ALA A 31 -4.26 -3.85 -11.81
C ALA A 31 -5.43 -2.94 -11.42
N TYR A 32 -5.84 -2.92 -10.14
CA TYR A 32 -6.86 -2.01 -9.62
C TYR A 32 -6.42 -0.55 -9.66
N ILE A 33 -5.16 -0.25 -9.35
CA ILE A 33 -4.60 1.10 -9.50
C ILE A 33 -4.71 1.52 -10.97
N ILE A 34 -4.25 0.69 -11.90
CA ILE A 34 -4.35 0.96 -13.35
C ILE A 34 -5.82 1.21 -13.74
N LEU A 35 -6.74 0.34 -13.28
CA LEU A 35 -8.17 0.47 -13.52
C LEU A 35 -8.72 1.85 -13.11
N LEU A 36 -8.37 2.34 -11.91
CA LEU A 36 -8.84 3.63 -11.41
C LEU A 36 -8.32 4.83 -12.22
N PHE A 37 -7.08 4.75 -12.73
CA PHE A 37 -6.49 5.82 -13.53
C PHE A 37 -6.95 5.77 -15.00
N THR A 38 -7.25 4.60 -15.54
CA THR A 38 -7.84 4.46 -16.87
C THR A 38 -9.29 4.95 -16.90
N ALA A 39 -10.05 4.86 -15.82
CA ALA A 39 -11.43 5.33 -15.76
C ALA A 39 -11.55 6.85 -15.93
N GLN A 40 -11.89 7.32 -17.14
CA GLN A 40 -12.09 8.74 -17.47
C GLN A 40 -13.56 9.17 -17.35
N ASN A 41 -14.48 8.21 -17.45
CA ASN A 41 -15.92 8.45 -17.41
C ASN A 41 -16.52 8.15 -16.03
N ALA A 42 -17.67 8.79 -15.73
CA ALA A 42 -18.40 8.57 -14.47
C ALA A 42 -18.76 7.09 -14.27
N VAL A 43 -19.13 6.40 -15.36
CA VAL A 43 -19.43 4.96 -15.36
C VAL A 43 -18.21 4.14 -14.96
N GLY A 44 -17.03 4.44 -15.52
CA GLY A 44 -15.80 3.72 -15.18
C GLY A 44 -15.40 3.91 -13.72
N LEU A 45 -15.56 5.12 -13.19
CA LEU A 45 -15.32 5.41 -11.78
C LEU A 45 -16.33 4.69 -10.87
N ALA A 46 -17.60 4.65 -11.25
CA ALA A 46 -18.64 3.93 -10.53
C ALA A 46 -18.36 2.42 -10.46
N VAL A 47 -17.87 1.81 -11.55
CA VAL A 47 -17.43 0.41 -11.55
C VAL A 47 -16.26 0.20 -10.58
N GLY A 48 -15.28 1.13 -10.56
CA GLY A 48 -14.15 1.06 -9.62
C GLY A 48 -14.57 1.16 -8.14
N VAL A 49 -15.57 2.00 -7.84
CA VAL A 49 -16.17 2.12 -6.50
C VAL A 49 -16.94 0.83 -6.15
N LEU A 50 -17.79 0.35 -7.06
CA LEU A 50 -18.59 -0.87 -6.84
C LEU A 50 -17.68 -2.08 -6.60
N PHE A 51 -16.63 -2.23 -7.40
CA PHE A 51 -15.61 -3.25 -7.21
C PHE A 51 -15.02 -3.20 -5.80
N LEU A 52 -14.62 -2.02 -5.35
CA LEU A 52 -14.05 -1.83 -4.02
C LEU A 52 -15.02 -2.23 -2.91
N VAL A 53 -16.29 -1.80 -3.01
CA VAL A 53 -17.35 -2.13 -2.04
C VAL A 53 -17.57 -3.64 -1.97
N LEU A 54 -17.64 -4.31 -3.12
CA LEU A 54 -17.79 -5.77 -3.19
C LEU A 54 -16.61 -6.49 -2.53
N VAL A 55 -15.38 -6.07 -2.83
CA VAL A 55 -14.17 -6.68 -2.27
C VAL A 55 -14.08 -6.45 -0.77
N TYR A 56 -14.45 -5.26 -0.27
CA TYR A 56 -14.53 -5.00 1.18
C TYR A 56 -15.61 -5.83 1.86
N GLY A 57 -16.79 -5.97 1.24
CA GLY A 57 -17.88 -6.81 1.72
C GLY A 57 -17.48 -8.29 1.84
N ILE A 58 -16.81 -8.83 0.81
CA ILE A 58 -16.27 -10.19 0.83
C ILE A 58 -15.14 -10.33 1.86
N SER A 59 -14.35 -9.27 2.07
CA SER A 59 -13.24 -9.28 3.02
C SER A 59 -13.68 -9.32 4.48
N LYS A 60 -14.92 -8.92 4.78
CA LYS A 60 -15.47 -8.80 6.15
C LYS A 60 -14.61 -7.92 7.06
N ILE A 61 -14.00 -6.88 6.51
CA ILE A 61 -13.20 -5.92 7.27
C ILE A 61 -14.16 -4.86 7.84
N PRO A 62 -14.03 -4.49 9.12
CA PRO A 62 -14.93 -3.51 9.72
C PRO A 62 -14.74 -2.15 9.01
N PRO A 63 -15.84 -1.46 8.63
CA PRO A 63 -15.78 -0.20 7.86
C PRO A 63 -15.07 0.93 8.63
N VAL A 64 -15.00 0.83 9.95
CA VAL A 64 -14.21 1.72 10.82
C VAL A 64 -12.72 1.77 10.41
N MET A 65 -12.18 0.66 9.88
CA MET A 65 -10.80 0.61 9.39
C MET A 65 -10.59 1.48 8.15
N ILE A 66 -11.56 1.52 7.25
CA ILE A 66 -11.52 2.36 6.05
C ILE A 66 -11.42 3.82 6.49
N LEU A 67 -12.29 4.24 7.41
CA LEU A 67 -12.28 5.59 7.98
C LEU A 67 -10.95 5.94 8.66
N ARG A 68 -10.34 4.98 9.38
CA ARG A 68 -9.00 5.17 9.97
C ARG A 68 -7.91 5.36 8.91
N SER A 69 -7.95 4.60 7.82
CA SER A 69 -6.99 4.73 6.71
C SER A 69 -7.15 6.04 5.92
N LEU A 70 -8.37 6.58 5.85
CA LEU A 70 -8.66 7.83 5.15
C LEU A 70 -8.35 9.07 6.00
N LYS A 71 -8.55 9.01 7.33
CA LYS A 71 -8.39 10.14 8.26
C LYS A 71 -7.12 10.98 8.04
N PRO A 72 -5.89 10.42 7.91
CA PRO A 72 -4.69 11.22 7.71
C PRO A 72 -4.64 11.92 6.34
N VAL A 73 -5.40 11.45 5.34
CA VAL A 73 -5.36 11.95 3.96
C VAL A 73 -6.51 12.91 3.65
N VAL A 74 -7.56 12.96 4.50
CA VAL A 74 -8.69 13.90 4.34
C VAL A 74 -8.23 15.35 4.13
N PRO A 75 -7.28 15.92 4.89
CA PRO A 75 -6.83 17.30 4.67
C PRO A 75 -6.28 17.53 3.26
N ILE A 76 -5.55 16.54 2.71
CA ILE A 76 -4.99 16.60 1.35
C ILE A 76 -6.11 16.54 0.31
N ILE A 77 -7.10 15.67 0.51
CA ILE A 77 -8.25 15.55 -0.41
C ILE A 77 -9.04 16.86 -0.45
N VAL A 78 -9.34 17.44 0.72
CA VAL A 78 -10.07 18.72 0.80
C VAL A 78 -9.27 19.83 0.12
N PHE A 79 -7.98 19.95 0.45
CA PHE A 79 -7.11 20.96 -0.14
C PHE A 79 -7.03 20.85 -1.67
N THR A 80 -6.76 19.65 -2.18
CA THR A 80 -6.66 19.41 -3.63
C THR A 80 -8.00 19.61 -4.34
N SER A 81 -9.13 19.29 -3.70
CA SER A 81 -10.46 19.51 -4.27
C SER A 81 -10.79 20.99 -4.40
N VAL A 82 -10.49 21.77 -3.37
CA VAL A 82 -10.65 23.23 -3.38
C VAL A 82 -9.79 23.85 -4.47
N LEU A 83 -8.52 23.43 -4.60
CA LEU A 83 -7.67 23.91 -5.68
C LEU A 83 -8.22 23.55 -7.07
N ASN A 84 -8.60 22.28 -7.30
CA ASN A 84 -9.17 21.88 -8.59
C ASN A 84 -10.47 22.65 -8.94
N MET A 85 -11.28 23.00 -7.93
CA MET A 85 -12.53 23.72 -8.11
C MET A 85 -12.34 25.18 -8.55
N PHE A 86 -11.22 25.82 -8.17
CA PHE A 86 -10.93 27.23 -8.47
C PHE A 86 -9.86 27.48 -9.53
N PHE A 87 -8.94 26.52 -9.76
CA PHE A 87 -7.79 26.68 -10.65
C PHE A 87 -7.95 26.00 -12.01
N ILE A 88 -9.01 25.20 -12.22
CA ILE A 88 -9.27 24.58 -13.52
C ILE A 88 -10.15 25.52 -14.36
N ASP A 89 -9.65 25.90 -15.53
CA ASP A 89 -10.40 26.71 -16.50
C ASP A 89 -11.50 25.89 -17.19
N GLY A 90 -12.61 26.56 -17.50
CA GLY A 90 -13.79 25.93 -18.08
C GLY A 90 -15.01 26.83 -18.10
N ARG A 91 -16.20 26.24 -18.22
CA ARG A 91 -17.48 26.95 -18.17
C ARG A 91 -17.70 27.52 -16.77
N VAL A 92 -17.62 28.85 -16.66
CA VAL A 92 -17.78 29.57 -15.40
C VAL A 92 -19.23 29.48 -14.94
N LEU A 93 -19.43 28.90 -13.75
CA LEU A 93 -20.72 28.86 -13.06
C LEU A 93 -20.90 30.06 -12.14
N PHE A 94 -19.83 30.45 -11.45
CA PHE A 94 -19.82 31.57 -10.52
C PHE A 94 -18.45 32.25 -10.55
N GLN A 95 -18.41 33.57 -10.62
CA GLN A 95 -17.17 34.34 -10.60
C GLN A 95 -17.24 35.36 -9.47
N TRP A 96 -16.28 35.30 -8.56
CA TRP A 96 -16.13 36.30 -7.51
C TRP A 96 -14.67 36.75 -7.40
N TRP A 97 -14.42 38.01 -7.76
CA TRP A 97 -13.12 38.70 -7.72
C TRP A 97 -12.00 38.01 -8.53
N ILE A 98 -11.32 37.00 -7.97
CA ILE A 98 -10.24 36.22 -8.62
C ILE A 98 -10.60 34.71 -8.68
N LEU A 99 -11.60 34.29 -7.90
CA LEU A 99 -12.03 32.90 -7.83
C LEU A 99 -13.12 32.64 -8.87
N LYS A 100 -12.79 31.85 -9.89
CA LYS A 100 -13.73 31.34 -10.88
C LYS A 100 -14.09 29.92 -10.51
N LEU A 101 -15.36 29.69 -10.22
CA LEU A 101 -15.89 28.36 -10.05
C LEU A 101 -16.31 27.83 -11.42
N THR A 102 -15.65 26.78 -11.90
CA THR A 102 -15.93 26.19 -13.21
C THR A 102 -16.62 24.83 -13.07
N ALA A 103 -17.50 24.48 -14.01
CA ALA A 103 -18.17 23.19 -14.03
C ALA A 103 -17.17 22.04 -14.17
N GLU A 104 -16.13 22.23 -14.99
CA GLU A 104 -15.01 21.30 -15.19
C GLU A 104 -14.15 21.16 -13.93
N GLY A 105 -13.94 22.26 -13.19
CA GLY A 105 -13.24 22.25 -11.91
C GLY A 105 -13.98 21.44 -10.85
N VAL A 106 -15.30 21.64 -10.73
CA VAL A 106 -16.14 20.83 -9.83
C VAL A 106 -16.13 19.35 -10.22
N LYS A 107 -16.31 19.05 -11.52
CA LYS A 107 -16.25 17.67 -12.02
C LYS A 107 -14.90 17.03 -11.67
N THR A 108 -13.79 17.72 -11.95
CA THR A 108 -12.45 17.18 -11.68
C THR A 108 -12.19 17.00 -10.19
N ALA A 109 -12.62 17.96 -9.36
CA ALA A 109 -12.50 17.87 -7.91
C ALA A 109 -13.22 16.63 -7.35
N VAL A 110 -14.46 16.36 -7.80
CA VAL A 110 -15.22 15.18 -7.39
C VAL A 110 -14.56 13.89 -7.88
N PHE A 111 -14.18 13.82 -9.16
CA PHE A 111 -13.56 12.62 -9.74
C PHE A 111 -12.23 12.29 -9.05
N MET A 112 -11.39 13.30 -8.80
CA MET A 112 -10.10 13.12 -8.12
C MET A 112 -10.28 12.75 -6.65
N SER A 113 -11.24 13.36 -5.95
CA SER A 113 -11.58 13.00 -4.56
C SER A 113 -11.94 11.53 -4.45
N VAL A 114 -12.91 11.08 -5.24
CA VAL A 114 -13.38 9.69 -5.23
C VAL A 114 -12.25 8.75 -5.63
N ARG A 115 -11.44 9.11 -6.64
CA ARG A 115 -10.29 8.31 -7.08
C ARG A 115 -9.26 8.15 -5.96
N ILE A 116 -8.90 9.21 -5.25
CA ILE A 116 -7.95 9.17 -4.13
C ILE A 116 -8.49 8.30 -2.99
N VAL A 117 -9.76 8.47 -2.63
CA VAL A 117 -10.42 7.64 -1.60
C VAL A 117 -10.37 6.17 -1.98
N CYS A 118 -10.72 5.83 -3.23
CA CYS A 118 -10.69 4.46 -3.72
C CYS A 118 -9.28 3.88 -3.76
N LEU A 119 -8.30 4.66 -4.18
CA LEU A 119 -6.89 4.25 -4.23
C LEU A 119 -6.37 3.90 -2.83
N ILE A 120 -6.61 4.77 -1.85
CA ILE A 120 -6.15 4.56 -0.47
C ILE A 120 -6.86 3.37 0.15
N ALA A 121 -8.18 3.28 -0.02
CA ALA A 121 -8.95 2.17 0.52
C ALA A 121 -8.59 0.83 -0.15
N GLY A 122 -8.32 0.81 -1.46
CA GLY A 122 -7.91 -0.40 -2.18
C GLY A 122 -6.49 -0.87 -1.82
N THR A 123 -5.57 0.07 -1.60
CA THR A 123 -4.19 -0.25 -1.19
C THR A 123 -4.11 -0.65 0.29
N SER A 124 -4.88 -0.01 1.17
CA SER A 124 -4.93 -0.38 2.59
C SER A 124 -5.49 -1.79 2.80
N LEU A 125 -6.40 -2.23 1.94
CA LEU A 125 -6.93 -3.60 1.93
C LEU A 125 -5.82 -4.65 1.77
N LEU A 126 -4.83 -4.41 0.90
CA LEU A 126 -3.70 -5.33 0.71
C LEU A 126 -2.91 -5.51 2.01
N THR A 127 -2.65 -4.39 2.69
CA THR A 127 -1.93 -4.34 3.98
C THR A 127 -2.72 -5.02 5.09
N TYR A 128 -4.05 -4.85 5.14
CA TYR A 128 -4.91 -5.49 6.13
C TYR A 128 -5.05 -6.99 5.94
N THR A 129 -5.10 -7.45 4.69
CA THR A 129 -5.40 -8.85 4.35
C THR A 129 -4.17 -9.72 4.15
N THR A 130 -2.95 -9.15 4.20
CA THR A 130 -1.71 -9.88 3.91
C THR A 130 -0.61 -9.52 4.90
N SER A 131 -0.08 -10.53 5.59
CA SER A 131 1.01 -10.34 6.55
C SER A 131 2.28 -9.81 5.86
N PRO A 132 3.11 -8.97 6.53
CA PRO A 132 4.36 -8.45 5.96
C PRO A 132 5.29 -9.52 5.40
N ILE A 133 5.44 -10.65 6.09
CA ILE A 133 6.28 -11.78 5.64
C ILE A 133 5.74 -12.36 4.33
N ALA A 134 4.41 -12.57 4.24
CA ALA A 134 3.79 -13.07 3.02
C ALA A 134 3.83 -12.06 1.86
N LEU A 135 3.80 -10.75 2.16
CA LEU A 135 4.03 -9.71 1.15
C LEU A 135 5.45 -9.78 0.61
N THR A 136 6.46 -9.94 1.47
CA THR A 136 7.86 -10.12 1.03
C THR A 136 8.04 -11.38 0.20
N ASP A 137 7.46 -12.51 0.61
CA ASP A 137 7.47 -13.75 -0.19
C ASP A 137 6.81 -13.55 -1.56
N GLY A 138 5.71 -12.77 -1.61
CA GLY A 138 4.99 -12.43 -2.84
C GLY A 138 5.85 -11.58 -3.78
N ILE A 139 6.46 -10.52 -3.26
CA ILE A 139 7.36 -9.62 -4.00
C ILE A 139 8.56 -10.39 -4.52
N GLU A 140 9.18 -11.24 -3.70
CA GLU A 140 10.29 -12.10 -4.13
C GLU A 140 9.93 -12.93 -5.37
N ARG A 141 8.75 -13.57 -5.36
CA ARG A 141 8.30 -14.36 -6.51
C ARG A 141 8.04 -13.52 -7.75
N LEU A 142 7.49 -12.32 -7.59
CA LEU A 142 7.28 -11.38 -8.69
C LEU A 142 8.60 -10.82 -9.25
N CYS A 143 9.62 -10.68 -8.40
CA CYS A 143 10.96 -10.26 -8.80
C CYS A 143 11.83 -11.41 -9.34
N ASN A 144 11.45 -12.68 -9.17
CA ASN A 144 12.20 -13.83 -9.67
C ASN A 144 12.58 -13.77 -11.18
N PRO A 145 11.75 -13.30 -12.13
CA PRO A 145 12.18 -13.13 -13.53
C PRO A 145 13.32 -12.11 -13.70
N LEU A 146 13.50 -11.17 -12.77
CA LEU A 146 14.60 -10.20 -12.81
C LEU A 146 15.96 -10.85 -12.52
N LYS A 147 16.00 -12.10 -12.05
CA LYS A 147 17.27 -12.87 -11.93
C LYS A 147 18.00 -12.98 -13.26
N ARG A 148 17.28 -12.96 -14.38
CA ARG A 148 17.89 -12.94 -15.73
C ARG A 148 18.77 -11.70 -15.96
N PHE A 149 18.50 -10.60 -15.26
CA PHE A 149 19.30 -9.38 -15.27
C PHE A 149 20.40 -9.38 -14.19
N LYS A 150 20.80 -10.55 -13.68
CA LYS A 150 21.83 -10.73 -12.63
C LYS A 150 21.50 -10.06 -11.29
N LEU A 151 20.21 -9.83 -11.01
CA LEU A 151 19.78 -9.30 -9.72
C LEU A 151 19.70 -10.41 -8.65
N PRO A 152 20.30 -10.21 -7.46
CA PRO A 152 20.34 -11.21 -6.37
C PRO A 152 19.02 -11.26 -5.59
N VAL A 153 17.94 -11.72 -6.25
CA VAL A 153 16.57 -11.70 -5.69
C VAL A 153 16.45 -12.57 -4.43
N HIS A 154 17.15 -13.70 -4.37
CA HIS A 154 17.08 -14.62 -3.23
C HIS A 154 17.75 -14.03 -1.98
N GLU A 155 18.92 -13.42 -2.16
CA GLU A 155 19.66 -12.76 -1.10
C GLU A 155 18.86 -11.57 -0.54
N LEU A 156 18.28 -10.75 -1.42
CA LEU A 156 17.41 -9.64 -1.01
C LEU A 156 16.20 -10.13 -0.21
N ALA A 157 15.54 -11.19 -0.65
CA ALA A 157 14.39 -11.76 0.06
C ALA A 157 14.77 -12.32 1.44
N MET A 158 15.94 -12.97 1.53
CA MET A 158 16.48 -13.45 2.79
C MET A 158 16.76 -12.30 3.76
N MET A 159 17.46 -11.25 3.31
CA MET A 159 17.75 -10.07 4.11
C MET A 159 16.46 -9.42 4.61
N MET A 160 15.45 -9.26 3.74
CA MET A 160 14.15 -8.70 4.13
C MET A 160 13.40 -9.56 5.15
N THR A 161 13.43 -10.89 5.00
CA THR A 161 12.77 -11.81 5.96
C THR A 161 13.47 -11.80 7.32
N ILE A 162 14.80 -11.76 7.32
CA ILE A 162 15.61 -11.63 8.53
C ILE A 162 15.30 -10.29 9.21
N ALA A 163 15.28 -9.18 8.45
CA ALA A 163 14.96 -7.85 8.96
C ALA A 163 13.55 -7.82 9.59
N LEU A 164 12.53 -8.28 8.87
CA LEU A 164 11.14 -8.33 9.37
C LEU A 164 11.02 -9.15 10.67
N ARG A 165 11.80 -10.23 10.80
CA ARG A 165 11.82 -11.05 12.02
C ARG A 165 12.56 -10.38 13.17
N PHE A 166 13.61 -9.61 12.89
CA PHE A 166 14.37 -8.91 13.92
C PHE A 166 13.73 -7.60 14.38
N ILE A 167 12.88 -6.95 13.58
CA ILE A 167 12.19 -5.71 13.98
C ILE A 167 11.49 -5.85 15.34
N PRO A 168 10.62 -6.86 15.60
CA PRO A 168 9.99 -7.01 16.90
C PRO A 168 11.00 -7.15 18.04
N THR A 169 12.06 -7.95 17.83
CA THR A 169 13.03 -8.18 18.89
C THR A 169 13.93 -6.96 19.16
N LEU A 170 14.26 -6.17 18.13
CA LEU A 170 15.00 -4.91 18.27
C LEU A 170 14.16 -3.86 19.02
N ILE A 171 12.84 -3.84 18.82
CA ILE A 171 11.93 -2.97 19.58
C ILE A 171 11.92 -3.39 21.05
N GLU A 172 11.75 -4.68 21.35
CA GLU A 172 11.79 -5.20 22.73
C GLU A 172 13.13 -4.90 23.42
N GLU A 173 14.24 -5.02 22.69
CA GLU A 173 15.56 -4.71 23.20
C GLU A 173 15.75 -3.21 23.43
N THR A 174 15.25 -2.38 22.51
CA THR A 174 15.22 -0.92 22.67
C THR A 174 14.44 -0.53 23.93
N ASP A 175 13.26 -1.12 24.15
CA ASP A 175 12.45 -0.88 25.35
C ASP A 175 13.22 -1.27 26.63
N LYS A 176 13.91 -2.41 26.63
CA LYS A 176 14.74 -2.84 27.78
C LYS A 176 15.89 -1.87 28.05
N ILE A 177 16.62 -1.45 27.01
CA ILE A 177 17.73 -0.52 27.13
C ILE A 177 17.22 0.84 27.62
N MET A 178 16.11 1.33 27.07
CA MET A 178 15.49 2.58 27.52
C MET A 178 15.10 2.52 28.99
N SER A 179 14.43 1.45 29.44
CA SER A 179 14.08 1.27 30.86
C SER A 179 15.31 1.21 31.76
N ALA A 180 16.39 0.54 31.33
CA ALA A 180 17.64 0.47 32.09
C ALA A 180 18.34 1.85 32.19
N GLN A 181 18.36 2.63 31.12
CA GLN A 181 18.93 3.98 31.13
C GLN A 181 18.10 4.94 32.00
N LYS A 182 16.75 4.87 31.92
CA LYS A 182 15.86 5.64 32.81
C LYS A 182 16.12 5.31 34.29
N ALA A 183 16.31 4.02 34.63
CA ALA A 183 16.65 3.61 35.99
C ALA A 183 18.03 4.12 36.46
N ARG A 184 18.95 4.38 35.54
CA ARG A 184 20.27 4.99 35.80
C ARG A 184 20.23 6.52 35.82
N GLY A 185 19.05 7.14 35.80
CA GLY A 185 18.88 8.58 35.87
C GLY A 185 19.00 9.32 34.53
N ALA A 186 19.00 8.60 33.39
CA ALA A 186 18.95 9.24 32.09
C ALA A 186 17.56 9.84 31.84
N ASP A 187 17.48 11.17 31.73
CA ASP A 187 16.27 11.85 31.33
C ASP A 187 16.16 11.86 29.79
N LEU A 188 15.13 11.18 29.29
CA LEU A 188 14.85 11.03 27.86
C LEU A 188 13.72 11.95 27.39
N GLU A 189 13.00 12.60 28.30
CA GLU A 189 11.76 13.32 28.00
C GLU A 189 11.87 14.82 28.23
N SER A 190 12.76 15.28 29.10
CA SER A 190 12.99 16.71 29.34
C SER A 190 14.12 17.31 28.48
N GLY A 191 14.17 18.65 28.42
CA GLY A 191 15.23 19.40 27.73
C GLY A 191 14.92 19.79 26.28
N GLY A 192 15.85 20.54 25.69
CA GLY A 192 15.78 20.99 24.28
C GLY A 192 16.08 19.88 23.28
N LEU A 193 15.83 20.12 21.98
CA LEU A 193 16.04 19.14 20.89
C LEU A 193 17.46 18.55 20.90
N MET A 194 18.49 19.37 21.12
CA MET A 194 19.88 18.92 21.17
C MET A 194 20.17 18.03 22.39
N GLN A 195 19.57 18.32 23.54
CA GLN A 195 19.75 17.53 24.75
C GLN A 195 19.09 16.15 24.61
N ARG A 196 17.88 16.10 24.02
CA ARG A 196 17.19 14.85 23.69
C ARG A 196 17.97 14.01 22.68
N ALA A 197 18.57 14.64 21.66
CA ALA A 197 19.41 13.93 20.69
C ALA A 197 20.64 13.27 21.36
N ARG A 198 21.32 13.99 22.27
CA ARG A 198 22.44 13.44 23.04
C ARG A 198 21.99 12.31 23.98
N ALA A 199 20.80 12.41 24.55
CA ALA A 199 20.23 11.39 25.43
C ALA A 199 19.90 10.06 24.71
N LEU A 200 19.88 10.03 23.37
CA LEU A 200 19.72 8.79 22.59
C LEU A 200 21.02 8.00 22.43
N ILE A 201 22.19 8.63 22.59
CA ILE A 201 23.50 7.97 22.39
C ILE A 201 23.67 6.74 23.30
N PRO A 202 23.35 6.79 24.62
CA PRO A 202 23.46 5.65 25.51
C PRO A 202 22.49 4.49 25.21
N ILE A 203 21.48 4.71 24.36
CA ILE A 203 20.56 3.68 23.87
C ILE A 203 21.08 3.09 22.57
N LEU A 204 21.54 3.96 21.67
CA LEU A 204 21.95 3.61 20.32
C LEU A 204 23.20 2.72 20.30
N ILE A 205 24.23 3.05 21.09
CA ILE A 205 25.49 2.27 21.12
C ILE A 205 25.25 0.82 21.57
N PRO A 206 24.58 0.54 22.72
CA PRO A 206 24.30 -0.84 23.12
C PRO A 206 23.42 -1.59 22.12
N LEU A 207 22.43 -0.92 21.50
CA LEU A 207 21.58 -1.52 20.49
C LEU A 207 22.38 -1.97 19.26
N PHE A 208 23.32 -1.15 18.78
CA PHE A 208 24.20 -1.54 17.66
C PHE A 208 25.09 -2.72 18.01
N VAL A 209 25.74 -2.70 19.18
CA VAL A 209 26.60 -3.81 19.63
C VAL A 209 25.80 -5.12 19.71
N SER A 210 24.58 -5.07 20.24
CA SER A 210 23.71 -6.25 20.31
C SER A 210 23.25 -6.72 18.93
N ALA A 211 22.90 -5.79 18.04
CA ALA A 211 22.51 -6.11 16.66
C ALA A 211 23.65 -6.78 15.88
N PHE A 212 24.90 -6.31 16.01
CA PHE A 212 26.07 -6.94 15.40
C PHE A 212 26.32 -8.33 15.96
N ARG A 213 26.34 -8.48 17.30
CA ARG A 213 26.50 -9.79 17.93
C ARG A 213 25.45 -10.79 17.42
N ARG A 214 24.20 -10.34 17.28
CA ARG A 214 23.11 -11.19 16.77
C ARG A 214 23.25 -11.54 15.30
N ALA A 215 23.79 -10.63 14.49
CA ALA A 215 24.10 -10.90 13.10
C ALA A 215 25.19 -11.99 12.99
N ASP A 216 26.24 -11.91 13.80
CA ASP A 216 27.31 -12.91 13.86
C ASP A 216 26.80 -14.28 14.33
N GLU A 217 26.02 -14.30 15.42
CA GLU A 217 25.37 -15.53 15.92
C GLU A 217 24.46 -16.16 14.86
N LEU A 218 23.67 -15.35 14.14
CA LEU A 218 22.81 -15.83 13.07
C LEU A 218 23.62 -16.38 11.90
N ALA A 219 24.67 -15.68 11.47
CA ALA A 219 25.53 -16.08 10.38
C ALA A 219 26.21 -17.43 10.69
N LEU A 220 26.82 -17.55 11.87
CA LEU A 220 27.44 -18.79 12.34
C LEU A 220 26.41 -19.93 12.40
N ALA A 221 25.22 -19.68 12.95
CA ALA A 221 24.16 -20.68 13.01
C ALA A 221 23.67 -21.11 11.61
N MET A 222 23.67 -20.20 10.64
CA MET A 222 23.35 -20.50 9.25
C MET A 222 24.44 -21.36 8.60
N GLU A 223 25.71 -21.06 8.84
CA GLU A 223 26.84 -21.87 8.36
C GLU A 223 26.86 -23.28 8.97
N CYS A 224 26.62 -23.42 10.28
CA CYS A 224 26.50 -24.72 10.96
C CYS A 224 25.35 -25.57 10.40
N ARG A 225 24.29 -24.93 9.88
CA ARG A 225 23.18 -25.61 9.19
C ARG A 225 23.44 -25.82 7.70
N CYS A 226 24.69 -25.64 7.27
CA CYS A 226 25.12 -25.74 5.87
C CYS A 226 24.29 -24.85 4.93
N TYR A 227 23.86 -23.67 5.40
CA TYR A 227 23.11 -22.74 4.57
C TYR A 227 24.03 -22.15 3.49
N ARG A 228 23.95 -22.72 2.28
CA ARG A 228 24.50 -22.12 1.07
C ARG A 228 23.35 -21.42 0.33
N GLY A 229 23.49 -20.11 0.07
CA GLY A 229 22.50 -19.36 -0.71
C GLY A 229 22.42 -19.88 -2.15
N GLY A 230 21.26 -19.73 -2.81
CA GLY A 230 21.17 -19.94 -4.26
C GLY A 230 20.45 -21.21 -4.75
N GLU A 231 20.92 -21.70 -5.90
CA GLU A 231 20.29 -22.75 -6.74
C GLU A 231 20.24 -24.13 -6.06
N GLY A 232 19.25 -24.95 -6.45
CA GLY A 232 19.05 -26.29 -5.89
C GLY A 232 18.33 -26.35 -4.54
N ARG A 233 17.89 -25.21 -3.97
CA ARG A 233 17.15 -25.19 -2.70
C ARG A 233 15.67 -25.52 -2.84
N THR A 234 15.17 -26.36 -1.95
CA THR A 234 13.73 -26.61 -1.78
C THR A 234 13.11 -25.64 -0.78
N ARG A 235 11.88 -25.19 -1.03
CA ARG A 235 11.13 -24.32 -0.11
C ARG A 235 10.11 -25.10 0.71
N MET A 236 10.12 -24.88 2.02
CA MET A 236 9.12 -25.44 2.94
C MET A 236 7.71 -24.90 2.64
N LYS A 237 7.58 -23.57 2.45
CA LYS A 237 6.31 -22.92 2.12
C LYS A 237 6.24 -22.61 0.63
N GLN A 238 5.44 -23.38 -0.10
CA GLN A 238 5.22 -23.16 -1.53
C GLN A 238 3.91 -22.40 -1.75
N LEU A 239 3.98 -21.25 -2.40
CA LEU A 239 2.79 -20.52 -2.88
C LEU A 239 2.19 -21.26 -4.07
N LYS A 240 0.93 -21.70 -3.95
CA LYS A 240 0.20 -22.47 -4.96
C LYS A 240 -1.00 -21.66 -5.44
N ILE A 241 -1.07 -21.43 -6.75
CA ILE A 241 -2.22 -20.76 -7.36
C ILE A 241 -3.42 -21.69 -7.18
N HIS A 242 -4.43 -21.19 -6.52
CA HIS A 242 -5.72 -21.84 -6.40
C HIS A 242 -6.66 -21.33 -7.49
N PRO A 243 -7.72 -22.09 -7.85
CA PRO A 243 -8.71 -21.66 -8.84
C PRO A 243 -9.36 -20.31 -8.48
N ARG A 244 -9.45 -19.99 -7.18
CA ARG A 244 -9.93 -18.68 -6.69
C ARG A 244 -9.09 -17.51 -7.19
N ASP A 245 -7.79 -17.70 -7.30
CA ASP A 245 -6.87 -16.67 -7.80
C ASP A 245 -7.11 -16.41 -9.29
N VAL A 246 -7.35 -17.47 -10.06
CA VAL A 246 -7.68 -17.37 -11.49
C VAL A 246 -9.01 -16.64 -11.68
N TRP A 247 -10.04 -17.02 -10.92
CA TRP A 247 -11.33 -16.33 -10.96
C TRP A 247 -11.22 -14.84 -10.60
N SER A 248 -10.41 -14.50 -9.59
CA SER A 248 -10.17 -13.10 -9.23
C SER A 248 -9.44 -12.31 -10.32
N ALA A 249 -8.48 -12.93 -11.01
CA ALA A 249 -7.77 -12.30 -12.13
C ALA A 249 -8.68 -12.10 -13.35
N VAL A 250 -9.49 -13.10 -13.69
CA VAL A 250 -10.47 -13.00 -14.78
C VAL A 250 -11.48 -11.91 -14.48
N PHE A 251 -11.98 -11.82 -13.24
CA PHE A 251 -12.94 -10.79 -12.85
C PHE A 251 -12.35 -9.38 -12.97
N VAL A 252 -11.14 -9.14 -12.44
CA VAL A 252 -10.46 -7.84 -12.60
C VAL A 252 -10.17 -7.52 -14.07
N GLY A 253 -9.75 -8.51 -14.85
CA GLY A 253 -9.55 -8.37 -16.29
C GLY A 253 -10.82 -7.97 -17.03
N ALA A 254 -11.96 -8.59 -16.69
CA ALA A 254 -13.25 -8.25 -17.27
C ALA A 254 -13.67 -6.81 -16.91
N CYS A 255 -13.47 -6.37 -15.67
CA CYS A 255 -13.71 -4.99 -15.26
C CYS A 255 -12.83 -3.99 -16.02
N LEU A 256 -11.55 -4.32 -16.23
CA LEU A 256 -10.63 -3.50 -17.03
C LEU A 256 -11.11 -3.36 -18.48
N VAL A 257 -11.44 -4.48 -19.13
CA VAL A 257 -11.96 -4.48 -20.50
C VAL A 257 -13.25 -3.65 -20.59
N PHE A 258 -14.17 -3.84 -19.64
CA PHE A 258 -15.40 -3.06 -19.58
C PHE A 258 -15.13 -1.55 -19.47
N ILE A 259 -14.17 -1.14 -18.64
CA ILE A 259 -13.82 0.28 -18.48
C ILE A 259 -13.19 0.84 -19.75
N VAL A 260 -12.27 0.09 -20.37
CA VAL A 260 -11.66 0.50 -21.65
C VAL A 260 -12.72 0.65 -22.74
N LEU A 261 -13.65 -0.30 -22.85
CA LEU A 261 -14.78 -0.20 -23.77
C LEU A 261 -15.65 1.00 -23.41
N SER A 262 -15.99 1.22 -22.14
CA SER A 262 -16.80 2.36 -21.71
C SER A 262 -16.13 3.71 -22.03
N ASN A 263 -14.81 3.78 -22.00
CA ASN A 263 -14.05 4.95 -22.42
C ASN A 263 -14.11 5.16 -23.93
N LEU A 264 -13.92 4.08 -24.72
CA LEU A 264 -13.98 4.12 -26.19
C LEU A 264 -15.38 4.48 -26.70
N TYR A 265 -16.43 3.86 -26.16
CA TYR A 265 -17.82 4.16 -26.53
C TYR A 265 -18.25 5.52 -25.99
N GLY A 266 -17.81 5.93 -24.79
CA GLY A 266 -18.05 7.28 -24.28
C GLY A 266 -17.42 8.36 -25.16
N ALA A 267 -16.20 8.14 -25.65
CA ALA A 267 -15.54 9.03 -26.60
C ALA A 267 -16.27 9.10 -27.95
N ARG A 268 -16.73 7.95 -28.48
CA ARG A 268 -17.51 7.89 -29.74
C ARG A 268 -18.89 8.56 -29.64
N VAL A 269 -19.57 8.42 -28.51
CA VAL A 269 -20.87 9.09 -28.28
C VAL A 269 -20.69 10.62 -28.19
N LEU A 270 -19.60 11.09 -27.57
CA LEU A 270 -19.23 12.51 -27.57
C LEU A 270 -18.86 13.03 -28.97
N GLU A 271 -18.15 12.25 -29.79
CA GLU A 271 -17.88 12.60 -31.20
C GLU A 271 -19.16 12.67 -32.05
N GLN A 272 -20.09 11.71 -31.87
CA GLN A 272 -21.36 11.71 -32.60
C GLN A 272 -22.27 12.89 -32.20
N LEU A 273 -22.30 13.27 -30.93
CA LEU A 273 -23.01 14.46 -30.45
C LEU A 273 -22.34 15.76 -30.91
N GLY A 274 -21.00 15.80 -31.00
CA GLY A 274 -20.26 16.94 -31.53
C GLY A 274 -20.45 17.16 -33.04
N LEU A 275 -20.67 16.08 -33.80
CA LEU A 275 -21.04 16.16 -35.22
C LEU A 275 -22.47 16.65 -35.42
N LEU A 276 -23.42 16.24 -34.56
CA LEU A 276 -24.82 16.69 -34.62
C LEU A 276 -24.99 18.18 -34.25
N LEU A 277 -24.17 18.72 -33.34
CA LEU A 277 -24.17 20.14 -32.97
C LEU A 277 -23.46 21.05 -33.98
N ARG A 278 -22.70 20.49 -34.95
CA ARG A 278 -22.12 21.24 -36.08
C ARG A 278 -23.02 21.24 -37.32
N SER A 279 -24.05 20.39 -37.36
CA SER A 279 -25.00 20.26 -38.48
C SER A 279 -26.34 20.99 -38.27
N VAL A 280 -26.47 21.79 -37.21
CA VAL A 280 -27.60 22.69 -36.93
C VAL A 280 -27.05 24.09 -36.71
#